data_AF-A0A1H5X0Y5-F1
#
_entry.id   AF-A0A1H5X0Y5-F1
#
_cell.length_a   1.000
_cell.length_b   1.000
_cell.length_c   1.000
_cell.angle_alpha   90.00
_cell.angle_beta   90.00
_cell.angle_gamma   90.00
#
_symmetry.space_group_name_H-M   'P 1'
#
loop_
_entity.id
_entity.type
_entity.pdbx_description
1 polymer ?
#
loop_
_entity_poly.entity_id
_entity_poly.type
_entity_poly.pdbx_seq_one_letter_code
_entity_poly.pdbx_strand_id
1 'polypeptide(L)'
;MFGMGWTELLVVGIVALIVVGPKDLPVLFRNMGRFMGKAKGMAREFSRAMNDAANEAGVSDVTKTLKSATNPLGSAMDSVKDAARDLTDFDPDKPDAPKAPEKDDLRKKIEATTARKEAEKRQAEADAALQKAAELEEAATKKDEA
;
A
#
# COMPACT_ATOMS: atom_id res chain seq x y z
N MET A 1 7.94 -2.33 23.54
CA MET A 1 8.19 -1.44 24.70
C MET A 1 8.10 0.04 24.33
N PHE A 2 7.17 0.42 23.47
CA PHE A 2 6.78 1.81 23.27
C PHE A 2 5.27 1.83 23.40
N GLY A 3 4.80 2.17 24.59
CA GLY A 3 3.40 2.54 24.78
C GLY A 3 3.16 3.74 23.88
N MET A 4 2.27 3.60 22.91
CA MET A 4 1.76 4.74 22.17
C MET A 4 0.34 4.95 22.67
N GLY A 5 0.24 5.22 23.98
CA GLY A 5 -1.02 5.45 24.65
C GLY A 5 -1.37 6.93 24.74
N TRP A 6 -2.58 7.22 25.22
CA TRP A 6 -2.98 8.58 25.59
C TRP A 6 -1.98 9.24 26.54
N THR A 7 -1.34 8.45 27.40
CA THR A 7 -0.35 8.88 28.38
C THR A 7 0.92 9.41 27.72
N GLU A 8 1.51 8.72 26.73
CA GLU A 8 2.68 9.24 26.01
C GLU A 8 2.37 10.49 25.19
N LEU A 9 1.19 10.59 24.57
CA LEU A 9 0.78 11.82 23.89
C LEU A 9 0.70 13.01 24.86
N LEU A 10 0.26 12.76 26.10
CA LEU A 10 0.21 13.78 27.16
C LEU A 10 1.63 14.22 27.56
N VAL A 11 2.56 13.28 27.72
CA VAL A 11 3.98 13.57 28.01
C VAL A 11 4.60 14.40 26.88
N VAL A 12 4.40 14.01 25.62
CA VAL A 12 4.88 14.78 24.45
C VAL A 12 4.25 16.16 24.41
N GLY A 13 2.96 16.29 24.73
CA GLY A 13 2.28 17.57 24.85
C GLY A 13 2.91 18.49 25.89
N ILE A 14 3.24 17.97 27.08
CA ILE A 14 3.93 18.74 28.13
C ILE A 14 5.31 19.18 27.67
N VAL A 15 6.10 18.28 27.08
CA VAL A 15 7.44 18.62 26.56
C VAL A 15 7.35 19.68 25.47
N ALA A 16 6.37 19.56 24.56
CA ALA A 16 6.14 20.56 23.52
C ALA A 16 5.75 21.93 24.10
N LEU A 17 4.95 21.98 25.16
CA LEU A 17 4.61 23.23 25.86
C LEU A 17 5.83 23.90 26.50
N ILE A 18 6.78 23.12 27.04
CA ILE A 18 8.01 23.66 27.64
C ILE A 18 8.96 24.19 26.57
N VAL A 19 9.17 23.42 25.49
CA VAL A 19 10.15 23.74 24.44
C VAL A 19 9.68 24.90 23.56
N VAL A 20 8.43 24.84 23.10
CA VAL A 20 7.86 25.83 22.17
C VAL A 20 7.21 26.98 22.93
N GLY A 21 6.63 26.71 24.10
CA GLY A 21 5.87 27.66 24.89
C GLY A 21 4.35 27.48 24.75
N PRO A 22 3.58 27.67 25.85
CA PRO A 22 2.13 27.43 25.86
C PRO A 22 1.32 28.40 25.00
N LYS A 23 1.88 29.58 24.67
CA LYS A 23 1.23 30.59 23.83
C LYS A 23 1.54 30.41 22.35
N ASP A 24 2.67 29.80 22.02
CA ASP A 24 3.14 29.69 20.63
C ASP A 24 2.63 28.43 19.93
N LEU A 25 2.44 27.33 20.66
CA LEU A 25 1.78 26.12 20.15
C LEU A 25 0.42 26.37 19.48
N PRO A 26 -0.56 27.06 20.10
CA PRO A 26 -1.85 27.31 19.46
C PRO A 26 -1.74 28.22 18.23
N VAL A 27 -0.79 29.16 18.22
CA VAL A 27 -0.52 30.01 17.04
C VAL A 27 0.07 29.17 15.91
N LEU A 28 1.00 28.26 16.22
CA LEU A 28 1.63 27.36 15.26
C LEU A 28 0.60 26.42 14.62
N PHE A 29 -0.27 25.80 15.43
CA PHE A 29 -1.37 24.98 14.92
C PHE A 29 -2.33 25.77 14.04
N ARG A 30 -2.63 27.02 14.39
CA ARG A 30 -3.52 27.87 13.58
C ARG A 30 -2.91 28.26 12.25
N ASN A 31 -1.59 28.50 12.21
CA ASN A 31 -0.85 28.79 10.98
C ASN A 31 -0.73 27.55 10.09
N MET A 32 -0.33 26.42 10.66
CA MET A 32 -0.25 25.13 9.97
C MET A 32 -1.61 24.68 9.46
N GLY A 33 -2.66 24.84 10.27
CA GLY A 33 -4.04 24.53 9.90
C GLY A 33 -4.55 25.37 8.74
N ARG A 34 -4.19 26.65 8.67
CA ARG A 34 -4.54 27.52 7.54
C ARG A 34 -3.86 27.09 6.25
N PHE A 35 -2.58 26.68 6.34
CA PHE A 35 -1.84 26.15 5.19
C PHE A 35 -2.42 24.81 4.72
N MET A 36 -2.63 23.87 5.64
CA MET A 36 -3.24 22.57 5.36
C MET A 36 -4.66 22.72 4.81
N GLY A 37 -5.45 23.68 5.31
CA GLY A 37 -6.79 23.97 4.80
C GLY A 37 -6.77 24.46 3.35
N LYS A 38 -5.85 25.36 2.99
CA LYS A 38 -5.65 25.81 1.60
C LYS A 38 -5.20 24.66 0.70
N ALA A 39 -4.20 23.89 1.14
CA ALA A 39 -3.71 22.73 0.41
C ALA A 39 -4.83 21.68 0.19
N LYS A 40 -5.68 21.44 1.20
CA LYS A 40 -6.85 20.55 1.09
C LYS A 40 -7.90 21.08 0.10
N GLY A 41 -8.12 22.40 0.06
CA GLY A 41 -8.97 23.04 -0.95
C GLY A 41 -8.44 22.80 -2.36
N MET A 42 -7.16 23.12 -2.59
CA MET A 42 -6.49 22.89 -3.87
C MET A 42 -6.50 21.41 -4.27
N ALA A 43 -6.27 20.50 -3.32
CA ALA A 43 -6.32 19.06 -3.58
C ALA A 43 -7.73 18.58 -3.96
N ARG A 44 -8.80 19.19 -3.44
CA ARG A 44 -10.18 18.90 -3.85
C ARG A 44 -10.47 19.36 -5.27
N GLU A 45 -9.97 20.54 -5.65
CA GLU A 45 -10.10 21.09 -6.99
C GLU A 45 -9.31 20.26 -8.00
N PHE A 46 -8.06 19.91 -7.67
CA PHE A 46 -7.25 19.00 -8.47
C PHE A 46 -7.88 17.62 -8.58
N SER A 47 -8.41 17.06 -7.49
CA SER A 47 -9.07 15.76 -7.53
C SER A 47 -10.32 15.79 -8.41
N ARG A 48 -11.08 16.89 -8.43
CA ARG A 48 -12.21 17.06 -9.36
C ARG A 48 -11.72 17.15 -10.80
N ALA A 49 -10.80 18.07 -11.09
CA ALA A 49 -10.28 18.26 -12.44
C ALA A 49 -9.59 17.00 -12.99
N MET A 50 -8.84 16.28 -12.15
CA MET A 50 -8.19 15.02 -12.51
C MET A 50 -9.21 13.90 -12.70
N ASN A 51 -10.28 13.84 -11.91
CA ASN A 51 -11.34 12.85 -12.10
C ASN A 51 -12.11 13.12 -13.40
N ASP A 52 -12.41 14.38 -13.70
CA ASP A 52 -13.06 14.80 -14.94
C ASP A 52 -12.16 14.49 -16.15
N ALA A 53 -10.88 14.85 -16.08
CA ALA A 53 -9.89 14.53 -17.11
C ALA A 53 -9.62 13.03 -17.23
N ALA A 54 -9.63 12.26 -16.14
CA ALA A 54 -9.41 10.81 -16.16
C ALA A 54 -10.59 10.05 -16.78
N ASN A 55 -11.82 10.55 -16.57
CA ASN A 55 -13.03 10.04 -17.21
C ASN A 55 -13.01 10.29 -18.73
N GLU A 56 -12.42 11.41 -19.17
CA GLU A 56 -12.32 11.77 -20.59
C GLU A 56 -11.10 11.16 -21.30
N ALA A 57 -9.97 10.99 -20.59
CA ALA A 57 -8.71 10.50 -21.14
C ALA A 57 -8.46 8.99 -20.93
N GLY A 58 -9.43 8.20 -20.46
CA GLY A 58 -9.27 6.74 -20.28
C GLY A 58 -8.32 6.33 -19.16
N VAL A 59 -7.95 7.25 -18.26
CA VAL A 59 -7.00 7.02 -17.15
C VAL A 59 -7.61 6.15 -16.02
N SER A 60 -8.89 5.77 -16.15
CA SER A 60 -9.56 4.80 -15.29
C SER A 60 -8.82 3.45 -15.23
N ASP A 61 -8.15 3.04 -16.32
CA ASP A 61 -7.38 1.79 -16.36
C ASP A 61 -6.04 1.88 -15.60
N VAL A 62 -5.38 3.05 -15.62
CA VAL A 62 -4.18 3.31 -14.80
C VAL A 62 -4.56 3.36 -13.32
N THR A 63 -5.68 4.01 -12.99
CA THR A 63 -6.21 4.06 -11.63
C THR A 63 -6.61 2.67 -11.13
N LYS A 64 -7.24 1.84 -11.97
CA LYS A 64 -7.53 0.42 -11.68
C LYS A 64 -6.26 -0.38 -11.44
N THR A 65 -5.23 -0.20 -12.28
CA THR A 65 -3.96 -0.94 -12.14
C THR A 65 -3.23 -0.55 -10.86
N LEU A 66 -3.17 0.74 -10.53
CA LEU A 66 -2.63 1.22 -9.25
C LEU A 66 -3.46 0.71 -8.06
N LYS A 67 -4.79 0.69 -8.19
CA LYS A 67 -5.69 0.17 -7.16
C LYS A 67 -5.55 -1.34 -6.96
N SER A 68 -5.38 -2.11 -8.04
CA SER A 68 -5.11 -3.55 -7.99
C SER A 68 -3.72 -3.86 -7.43
N ALA A 69 -2.72 -3.00 -7.65
CA ALA A 69 -1.41 -3.12 -7.04
C ALA A 69 -1.41 -2.76 -5.54
N THR A 70 -2.28 -1.84 -5.12
CA THR A 70 -2.42 -1.43 -3.71
C THR A 70 -3.43 -2.28 -2.92
N ASN A 71 -4.34 -2.98 -3.59
CA ASN A 71 -5.26 -3.93 -2.97
C ASN A 71 -4.56 -5.04 -2.14
N PRO A 72 -3.51 -5.73 -2.63
CA PRO A 72 -2.77 -6.71 -1.83
C PRO A 72 -2.04 -6.08 -0.65
N LEU A 73 -1.61 -4.81 -0.75
CA LEU A 73 -1.07 -4.06 0.38
C LEU A 73 -2.16 -3.73 1.41
N GLY A 74 -3.37 -3.38 0.96
CA GLY A 74 -4.54 -3.16 1.82
C GLY A 74 -4.90 -4.42 2.60
N SER A 75 -5.05 -5.57 1.94
CA SER A 75 -5.36 -6.84 2.60
C SER A 75 -4.26 -7.29 3.56
N ALA A 76 -2.99 -7.04 3.24
CA ALA A 76 -1.88 -7.30 4.15
C ALA A 76 -1.92 -6.39 5.38
N MET A 77 -2.24 -5.10 5.20
CA MET A 77 -2.39 -4.15 6.31
C MET A 77 -3.61 -4.47 7.18
N ASP A 78 -4.73 -4.91 6.61
CA ASP A 78 -5.89 -5.37 7.37
C ASP A 78 -5.54 -6.63 8.17
N SER A 79 -4.80 -7.58 7.60
CA SER A 79 -4.33 -8.77 8.32
C SER A 79 -3.39 -8.42 9.48
N VAL A 80 -2.50 -7.44 9.29
CA VAL A 80 -1.60 -6.93 10.34
C VAL A 80 -2.39 -6.20 11.43
N LYS A 81 -3.42 -5.45 11.05
CA LYS A 81 -4.29 -4.72 11.98
C LYS A 81 -5.19 -5.65 12.78
N ASP A 82 -5.70 -6.72 12.18
CA ASP A 82 -6.48 -7.74 12.88
C ASP A 82 -5.59 -8.54 13.84
N ALA A 83 -4.40 -8.95 13.41
CA ALA A 83 -3.43 -9.56 14.31
C ALA A 83 -3.04 -8.64 15.47
N ALA A 84 -2.84 -7.34 15.20
CA ALA A 84 -2.55 -6.37 16.24
C ALA A 84 -3.72 -6.19 17.23
N ARG A 85 -4.97 -6.29 16.75
CA ARG A 85 -6.17 -6.26 17.59
C ARG A 85 -6.26 -7.49 18.48
N ASP A 86 -6.06 -8.69 17.93
CA ASP A 86 -6.08 -9.95 18.69
C ASP A 86 -4.99 -9.99 19.77
N LEU A 87 -3.83 -9.37 19.54
CA LEU A 87 -2.78 -9.21 20.55
C LEU A 87 -3.10 -8.15 21.61
N THR A 88 -3.94 -7.16 21.29
CA THR A 88 -4.30 -6.07 22.22
C THR A 88 -5.51 -6.45 23.08
N ASP A 89 -6.36 -7.37 22.63
CA ASP A 89 -7.54 -7.89 23.35
C ASP A 89 -7.22 -9.11 24.25
N PHE A 90 -5.98 -9.21 24.74
CA PHE A 90 -5.56 -10.30 25.62
C PHE A 90 -6.19 -10.15 27.01
N ASP A 91 -7.34 -10.80 27.16
CA ASP A 91 -8.09 -11.01 28.40
C ASP A 91 -7.47 -12.21 29.16
N PRO A 92 -6.82 -12.02 30.33
CA PRO A 92 -6.01 -13.03 31.01
C PRO A 92 -6.78 -14.24 31.58
N ASP A 93 -8.10 -14.32 31.40
CA ASP A 93 -8.99 -15.31 32.01
C ASP A 93 -9.75 -16.24 31.03
N LYS A 94 -9.30 -16.37 29.76
CA LYS A 94 -9.91 -17.34 28.81
C LYS A 94 -8.98 -18.53 28.49
N PRO A 95 -9.39 -19.79 28.73
CA PRO A 95 -8.53 -20.97 28.58
C PRO A 95 -8.45 -21.57 27.17
N ASP A 96 -8.98 -20.93 26.13
CA ASP A 96 -9.00 -21.49 24.77
C ASP A 96 -8.54 -20.48 23.72
N ALA A 97 -7.22 -20.29 23.63
CA ALA A 97 -6.62 -19.61 22.49
C ALA A 97 -6.62 -20.56 21.26
N PRO A 98 -7.10 -20.13 20.08
CA PRO A 98 -6.96 -20.91 18.86
C PRO A 98 -5.46 -21.07 18.56
N LYS A 99 -5.01 -22.32 18.40
CA LYS A 99 -3.62 -22.62 18.00
C LYS A 99 -3.31 -21.86 16.71
N ALA A 100 -2.26 -21.04 16.76
CA ALA A 100 -1.71 -20.37 15.59
C ALA A 100 -1.47 -21.41 14.48
N PRO A 101 -1.69 -21.06 13.19
CA PRO A 101 -1.46 -21.99 12.09
C PRO A 101 -0.03 -22.53 12.17
N GLU A 102 0.08 -23.86 12.11
CA GLU A 102 1.33 -24.59 12.29
C GLU A 102 2.38 -24.03 11.32
N LYS A 103 3.58 -23.73 11.83
CA LYS A 103 4.63 -23.04 11.07
C LYS A 103 4.97 -23.74 9.75
N ASP A 104 4.70 -25.04 9.66
CA ASP A 104 4.90 -25.85 8.47
C ASP A 104 3.89 -25.57 7.35
N ASP A 105 2.64 -25.22 7.68
CA ASP A 105 1.61 -24.87 6.68
C ASP A 105 1.90 -23.51 6.05
N LEU A 106 2.37 -22.56 6.86
CA LEU A 106 2.78 -21.24 6.38
C LEU A 106 4.01 -21.32 5.47
N ARG A 107 5.00 -22.16 5.84
CA ARG A 107 6.20 -22.41 5.02
C ARG A 107 5.83 -23.03 3.67
N LYS A 108 5.01 -24.09 3.66
CA LYS A 108 4.53 -24.73 2.43
C LYS A 108 3.76 -23.75 1.53
N LYS A 109 2.94 -22.86 2.11
CA LYS A 109 2.18 -21.86 1.35
C LYS A 109 3.08 -20.79 0.73
N ILE A 110 4.10 -20.34 1.46
CA ILE A 110 5.10 -19.39 0.94
C ILE A 110 5.90 -20.05 -0.18
N GLU A 111 6.41 -21.27 0.01
CA GLU A 111 7.16 -22.00 -1.02
C GLU A 111 6.31 -22.25 -2.28
N ALA A 112 5.06 -22.69 -2.14
CA ALA A 112 4.15 -22.90 -3.26
C ALA A 112 3.85 -21.60 -4.03
N THR A 113 3.68 -20.48 -3.32
CA THR A 113 3.42 -19.17 -3.95
C THR A 113 4.66 -18.66 -4.70
N THR A 114 5.84 -18.87 -4.12
CA THR A 114 7.12 -18.44 -4.70
C THR A 114 7.44 -19.27 -5.95
N ALA A 115 7.26 -20.59 -5.89
CA ALA A 115 7.46 -21.50 -7.01
C ALA A 115 6.49 -21.22 -8.18
N ARG A 116 5.22 -20.91 -7.90
CA ARG A 116 4.25 -20.52 -8.94
C ARG A 116 4.65 -19.21 -9.63
N LYS A 117 5.07 -18.21 -8.86
CA LYS A 117 5.47 -16.91 -9.40
C LYS A 117 6.74 -17.01 -10.25
N GLU A 118 7.66 -17.89 -9.88
CA GLU A 118 8.87 -18.14 -10.68
C GLU A 118 8.56 -18.90 -11.98
N ALA A 119 7.65 -19.87 -11.95
CA ALA A 119 7.19 -20.58 -13.14
C ALA A 119 6.45 -19.65 -14.12
N GLU A 120 5.57 -18.78 -13.61
CA GLU A 120 4.84 -17.79 -14.41
C GLU A 120 5.78 -16.79 -15.09
N LYS A 121 6.83 -16.35 -14.38
CA LYS A 121 7.85 -15.46 -14.95
C LYS A 121 8.64 -16.14 -16.08
N ARG A 122 9.04 -17.41 -15.91
CA ARG A 122 9.75 -18.17 -16.96
C ARG A 122 8.86 -18.44 -18.17
N GLN A 123 7.56 -18.66 -17.97
CA GLN A 123 6.59 -18.79 -19.07
C GLN A 123 6.44 -17.47 -19.83
N ALA A 124 6.27 -16.35 -19.13
CA ALA A 124 6.18 -15.04 -19.76
C ALA A 124 7.46 -14.66 -20.53
N GLU A 125 8.64 -15.02 -20.01
CA GLU A 125 9.92 -14.84 -20.70
C GLU A 125 10.05 -15.74 -21.95
N ALA A 126 9.56 -16.98 -21.89
CA ALA A 126 9.54 -17.89 -23.04
C ALA A 126 8.57 -17.42 -24.14
N ASP A 127 7.38 -16.96 -23.77
CA ASP A 127 6.39 -16.42 -24.71
C ASP A 127 6.91 -15.13 -25.36
N ALA A 128 7.56 -14.25 -24.61
CA ALA A 128 8.20 -13.06 -25.14
C ALA A 128 9.36 -13.40 -26.09
N ALA A 129 10.13 -14.45 -25.80
CA ALA A 129 11.21 -14.91 -26.70
C ALA A 129 10.66 -15.50 -28.00
N LEU A 130 9.56 -16.26 -27.94
CA LEU A 130 8.89 -16.81 -29.13
C LEU A 130 8.26 -15.70 -29.99
N GLN A 131 7.62 -14.71 -29.38
CA GLN A 131 7.09 -13.55 -30.10
C GLN A 131 8.21 -12.77 -30.80
N LYS A 132 9.33 -12.55 -30.12
CA LYS A 132 10.49 -11.87 -30.70
C LYS A 132 11.11 -12.68 -31.85
N ALA A 133 11.13 -14.01 -31.74
CA ALA A 133 11.58 -14.88 -32.83
C ALA A 133 10.63 -14.82 -34.04
N ALA A 134 9.31 -14.88 -33.81
CA ALA A 134 8.31 -14.77 -34.87
C ALA A 134 8.33 -13.39 -35.54
N GLU A 135 8.53 -12.31 -34.79
CA GLU A 135 8.66 -10.95 -35.32
C GLU A 135 9.91 -10.79 -36.19
N LEU A 136 11.02 -11.44 -35.82
CA LEU A 136 12.24 -11.46 -36.62
C LEU A 136 12.10 -12.32 -37.89
N GLU A 137 11.35 -13.42 -37.85
CA GLU A 137 10.99 -14.21 -39.04
C GLU A 137 10.05 -13.45 -39.99
N GLU A 138 9.05 -12.75 -39.46
CA GLU A 138 8.14 -11.92 -40.25
C GLU A 138 8.88 -10.71 -40.87
N ALA A 139 9.85 -10.13 -40.15
CA ALA A 139 10.72 -9.09 -40.68
C ALA A 139 11.71 -9.59 -41.74
N ALA A 140 12.17 -10.84 -41.64
CA ALA A 140 13.05 -11.46 -42.63
C ALA A 140 12.29 -11.79 -43.93
N THR A 141 11.08 -12.35 -43.83
CA THR A 141 10.25 -12.71 -44.99
C THR A 141 9.76 -11.49 -45.78
N LYS A 142 9.44 -10.36 -45.12
CA LYS A 142 9.10 -9.10 -45.81
C LYS A 142 10.27 -8.43 -46.53
N LYS A 143 11.52 -8.83 -46.26
CA LYS A 143 12.72 -8.24 -46.86
C LYS A 143 13.17 -8.97 -48.14
N ASP A 144 12.70 -10.19 -48.37
CA ASP A 144 12.94 -10.97 -49.60
C ASP A 144 11.88 -10.74 -50.70
N GLU A 145 10.78 -10.03 -50.41
CA GLU A 145 9.70 -9.68 -51.36
C GLU A 145 9.81 -8.27 -51.99
N ALA A 146 10.91 -7.54 -51.74
CA ALA A 146 11.19 -6.19 -52.27
C ALA A 146 12.50 -6.15 -53.07
#